data_AF-A0A2J7Z0I5-F1
#
_entry.id   AF-A0A2J7Z0I5-F1
#
_cell.length_a   1.000
_cell.length_b   1.000
_cell.length_c   1.000
_cell.angle_alpha   90.00
_cell.angle_beta   90.00
_cell.angle_gamma   90.00
#
_symmetry.space_group_name_H-M   'P 1'
#
loop_
_entity.id
_entity.type
_entity.pdbx_description
1 polymer ?
#
loop_
_entity_poly.entity_id
_entity_poly.type
_entity_poly.pdbx_seq_one_letter_code
_entity_poly.pdbx_strand_id
1 'polypeptide(L)'
;MCGPGDDGCEGEAADLEAGIWVRGVDYLSGWRDARKATAELGDALSLVGVETAGLRLRAASDTDGSGMVRLELSAASAREVAMLARVTAARLGRAG
;
A
#
# COMPACT_ATOMS: atom_id res chain seq x y z
N MET A 1 23.56 14.82 19.36
CA MET A 1 24.70 14.37 18.55
C MET A 1 24.18 13.26 17.64
N CYS A 2 24.07 13.53 16.33
CA CYS A 2 23.73 12.51 15.32
C CYS A 2 25.03 11.85 14.84
N GLY A 3 24.99 10.55 14.59
CA GLY A 3 26.09 9.80 13.99
C GLY A 3 26.10 9.96 12.47
N PRO A 4 27.25 9.78 11.80
CA PRO A 4 27.31 9.87 10.35
C PRO A 4 26.90 8.51 9.76
N GLY A 5 25.68 8.42 9.23
CA GLY A 5 25.19 7.20 8.59
C GLY A 5 23.70 7.15 8.30
N ASP A 6 22.92 8.12 8.77
CA ASP A 6 21.51 8.27 8.40
C ASP A 6 21.39 8.96 7.04
N ASP A 7 21.40 8.15 6.00
CA ASP A 7 20.73 8.39 4.74
C ASP A 7 19.29 8.84 5.02
N GLY A 8 19.13 10.16 5.02
CA GLY A 8 17.90 10.92 4.87
C GLY A 8 16.67 10.24 5.44
N CYS A 9 16.35 10.53 6.70
CA CYS A 9 14.98 10.51 7.16
C CYS A 9 14.15 11.40 6.23
N GLU A 10 13.64 10.85 5.12
CA GLU A 10 12.53 11.40 4.37
C GLU A 10 11.32 11.32 5.30
N GLY A 11 11.26 12.31 6.19
CA GLY A 11 10.04 12.74 6.86
C GLY A 11 9.11 13.33 5.81
N GLU A 12 8.61 12.48 4.92
CA GLU A 12 7.22 12.64 4.53
C GLU A 12 6.44 12.49 5.82
N ALA A 13 5.89 13.61 6.27
CA ALA A 13 4.74 13.59 7.16
C ALA A 13 3.76 12.63 6.50
N ALA A 14 3.84 11.36 6.93
CA ALA A 14 2.77 10.43 6.75
C ALA A 14 1.55 11.23 7.18
N ASP A 15 0.56 11.26 6.31
CA ASP A 15 -0.80 11.60 6.64
C ASP A 15 -1.29 10.53 7.63
N LEU A 16 -0.66 10.53 8.81
CA LEU A 16 -1.20 10.15 10.09
C LEU A 16 -2.27 11.21 10.27
N GLU A 17 -3.42 10.98 9.64
CA GLU A 17 -4.66 11.34 10.30
C GLU A 17 -4.47 10.77 11.70
N ALA A 18 -4.07 11.63 12.63
CA ALA A 18 -3.82 11.29 14.01
C ALA A 18 -5.19 11.06 14.63
N GLY A 19 -5.87 10.02 14.15
CA GLY A 19 -7.18 9.61 14.56
C GLY A 19 -7.12 9.38 16.05
N ILE A 20 -8.07 9.95 16.77
CA ILE A 20 -8.22 9.73 18.20
C ILE A 20 -8.39 8.22 18.39
N TRP A 21 -7.42 7.56 19.01
CA TRP A 21 -7.46 6.12 19.24
C TRP A 21 -8.68 5.79 20.09
N VAL A 22 -9.63 5.04 19.53
CA VAL A 22 -10.84 4.66 20.24
C VAL A 22 -10.54 3.45 21.11
N ARG A 23 -10.79 3.57 22.41
CA ARG A 23 -10.57 2.46 23.34
C ARG A 23 -11.51 1.31 23.02
N GLY A 24 -10.97 0.10 22.95
CA GLY A 24 -11.71 -1.13 22.64
C GLY A 24 -11.67 -1.54 21.16
N VAL A 25 -11.08 -0.72 20.29
CA VAL A 25 -10.86 -1.05 18.88
C VAL A 25 -9.49 -1.73 18.71
N ASP A 26 -9.45 -2.86 18.02
CA ASP A 26 -8.23 -3.61 17.77
C ASP A 26 -7.51 -3.15 16.48
N TYR A 27 -6.91 -1.96 16.58
CA TYR A 27 -6.12 -1.39 15.49
C TYR A 27 -4.91 -2.25 15.11
N LEU A 28 -4.37 -3.05 16.03
CA LEU A 28 -3.17 -3.86 15.78
C LEU A 28 -3.48 -5.05 14.88
N SER A 29 -4.62 -5.71 15.09
CA SER A 29 -5.06 -6.79 14.21
C SER A 29 -5.33 -6.30 12.79
N GLY A 30 -6.03 -5.17 12.64
CA GLY A 30 -6.24 -4.55 11.33
C GLY A 30 -4.94 -4.20 10.62
N TRP A 31 -4.00 -3.58 11.33
CA TRP A 31 -2.72 -3.19 10.75
C TRP A 31 -1.88 -4.41 10.33
N ARG A 32 -1.88 -5.48 11.14
CA ARG A 32 -1.17 -6.72 10.82
C ARG A 32 -1.73 -7.38 9.58
N ASP A 33 -3.05 -7.37 9.41
CA ASP A 33 -3.71 -7.89 8.22
C ASP A 33 -3.35 -7.05 6.99
N ALA A 34 -3.48 -5.72 7.09
CA ALA A 34 -3.07 -4.78 6.05
C ALA A 34 -1.59 -4.91 5.67
N ARG A 35 -0.70 -5.20 6.63
CA ARG A 35 0.72 -5.41 6.38
C ARG A 35 0.98 -6.66 5.54
N LYS A 36 0.24 -7.74 5.78
CA LYS A 36 0.33 -8.95 4.94
C LYS A 36 -0.19 -8.67 3.54
N ALA A 37 -1.37 -8.06 3.42
CA ALA A 37 -1.95 -7.68 2.14
C ALA A 37 -1.03 -6.74 1.33
N THR A 38 -0.34 -5.82 2.01
CA THR A 38 0.67 -4.94 1.41
C THR A 38 1.83 -5.74 0.82
N ALA A 39 2.37 -6.71 1.55
CA ALA A 39 3.47 -7.55 1.05
C ALA A 39 3.02 -8.39 -0.15
N GLU A 40 1.85 -9.04 -0.06
CA GLU A 40 1.28 -9.84 -1.15
C GLU A 40 1.04 -9.01 -2.42
N LEU A 41 0.52 -7.78 -2.27
CA LEU A 41 0.32 -6.86 -3.38
C LEU A 41 1.66 -6.41 -4.00
N GLY A 42 2.66 -6.10 -3.17
CA GLY A 42 3.99 -5.73 -3.64
C GLY A 42 4.67 -6.84 -4.44
N ASP A 43 4.59 -8.08 -3.94
CA ASP A 43 5.12 -9.27 -4.62
C ASP A 43 4.39 -9.51 -5.96
N ALA A 44 3.06 -9.39 -5.97
CA ALA A 44 2.27 -9.56 -7.19
C ALA A 44 2.60 -8.49 -8.25
N LEU A 45 2.75 -7.22 -7.85
CA LEU A 45 3.13 -6.13 -8.76
C LEU A 45 4.54 -6.32 -9.32
N SER A 46 5.47 -6.77 -8.49
CA SER A 46 6.84 -7.10 -8.92
C SER A 46 6.86 -8.26 -9.90
N LEU A 47 6.06 -9.30 -9.66
CA LEU A 47 5.97 -10.49 -10.53
C LEU A 47 5.48 -10.15 -11.94
N VAL A 48 4.54 -9.21 -12.07
CA VAL A 48 4.00 -8.77 -13.37
C VAL A 48 4.84 -7.67 -14.02
N GLY A 49 5.99 -7.30 -13.41
CA GLY A 49 6.95 -6.37 -13.98
C GLY A 49 6.53 -4.91 -13.92
N VAL A 50 5.61 -4.53 -13.03
CA VAL A 50 5.29 -3.12 -12.80
C VAL A 50 6.51 -2.44 -12.19
N GLU A 51 6.92 -1.32 -12.80
CA GLU A 51 8.07 -0.53 -12.32
C GLU A 51 7.86 -0.12 -10.86
N THR A 52 8.84 -0.48 -10.01
CA THR A 52 8.81 -0.23 -8.57
C THR A 52 9.40 1.12 -8.21
N ALA A 53 10.15 1.75 -9.13
CA ALA A 53 10.58 3.13 -8.99
C ALA A 53 9.36 4.08 -8.93
N GLY A 54 9.06 4.58 -7.72
CA GLY A 54 7.92 5.45 -7.45
C GLY A 54 6.65 4.73 -6.98
N LEU A 55 6.74 3.44 -6.64
CA LEU A 55 5.68 2.69 -5.97
C LEU A 55 5.85 2.81 -4.46
N ARG A 56 4.83 3.29 -3.76
CA ARG A 56 4.78 3.24 -2.28
C ARG A 56 3.54 2.49 -1.82
N LEU A 57 3.77 1.41 -1.07
CA LEU A 57 2.74 0.66 -0.38
C LEU A 57 2.85 0.89 1.11
N ARG A 58 1.74 1.23 1.77
CA ARG A 58 1.69 1.48 3.21
C ARG A 58 0.50 0.77 3.82
N ALA A 59 0.75 0.00 4.87
CA ALA A 59 -0.28 -0.59 5.70
C ALA A 59 -0.71 0.40 6.79
N ALA A 60 -2.02 0.52 6.98
CA ALA A 60 -2.65 1.33 7.99
C ALA A 60 -3.84 0.57 8.61
N SER A 61 -4.38 1.11 9.69
CA SER A 61 -5.70 0.74 10.18
C SER A 61 -6.62 1.94 10.05
N ASP A 62 -7.86 1.70 9.65
CA ASP A 62 -8.90 2.73 9.67
C ASP A 62 -9.34 2.99 11.12
N THR A 63 -10.13 4.04 11.29
CA THR A 63 -10.73 4.51 12.55
C THR A 63 -11.56 3.45 13.26
N ASP A 64 -12.12 2.50 12.52
CA ASP A 64 -12.87 1.34 13.03
C ASP A 64 -11.99 0.12 13.37
N GLY A 65 -10.68 0.22 13.15
CA GLY A 65 -9.71 -0.84 13.37
C GLY A 65 -9.56 -1.81 12.20
N SER A 66 -10.27 -1.62 11.09
CA SER A 66 -10.10 -2.43 9.88
C SER A 66 -8.74 -2.17 9.21
N GLY A 67 -8.19 -3.18 8.55
CA GLY A 67 -6.93 -3.04 7.83
C GLY A 67 -7.12 -2.28 6.53
N MET A 68 -6.24 -1.30 6.26
CA MET A 68 -6.21 -0.54 5.01
C MET A 68 -4.84 -0.57 4.35
N VAL A 69 -4.82 -0.70 3.03
CA VAL A 69 -3.59 -0.59 2.21
C VAL A 69 -3.67 0.69 1.38
N ARG A 70 -2.70 1.57 1.56
CA ARG A 70 -2.50 2.76 0.74
C ARG A 70 -1.46 2.46 -0.32
N LEU A 71 -1.81 2.72 -1.58
CA LEU A 71 -0.95 2.54 -2.74
C LEU A 71 -0.78 3.87 -3.47
N GLU A 72 0.45 4.34 -3.55
CA GLU A 72 0.85 5.44 -4.41
C GLU A 72 1.64 4.90 -5.60
N LEU A 73 1.29 5.35 -6.79
CA LEU A 73 1.90 4.94 -8.05
C LEU A 73 2.15 6.16 -8.93
N SER A 74 3.18 6.09 -9.77
CA SER A 74 3.29 7.00 -10.91
C SER A 74 2.10 6.81 -11.87
N ALA A 75 1.75 7.85 -12.63
CA ALA A 75 0.69 7.74 -13.63
C ALA A 75 0.98 6.68 -14.71
N ALA A 76 2.26 6.38 -14.98
CA ALA A 76 2.67 5.33 -15.91
C ALA A 76 2.40 3.94 -15.30
N SER A 77 2.89 3.68 -14.08
CA SER A 77 2.67 2.41 -13.36
C SER A 77 1.18 2.16 -13.13
N ALA A 78 0.38 3.19 -12.85
CA ALA A 78 -1.07 3.06 -12.71
C ALA A 78 -1.75 2.61 -14.02
N ARG A 79 -1.28 3.07 -15.19
CA ARG A 79 -1.79 2.63 -16.50
C ARG A 79 -1.40 1.19 -16.80
N GLU A 80 -0.19 0.77 -16.43
CA GLU A 80 0.26 -0.62 -16.56
C GLU A 80 -0.61 -1.56 -15.71
N VAL A 81 -0.82 -1.23 -14.43
CA VAL A 81 -1.71 -1.97 -13.53
C VAL A 81 -3.12 -2.06 -14.09
N ALA A 82 -3.67 -0.95 -14.60
CA ALA A 82 -5.00 -0.95 -15.22
C ALA A 82 -5.07 -1.83 -16.48
N MET A 83 -4.01 -1.85 -17.31
CA MET A 83 -3.94 -2.74 -18.46
C MET A 83 -3.95 -4.21 -18.03
N LEU A 84 -3.10 -4.58 -17.07
CA LEU A 84 -2.99 -5.94 -16.54
C LEU A 84 -4.31 -6.41 -15.91
N ALA A 85 -4.99 -5.54 -15.17
CA ALA A 85 -6.29 -5.81 -14.59
C ALA A 85 -7.36 -6.09 -15.68
N ARG A 86 -7.37 -5.30 -16.76
CA ARG A 86 -8.29 -5.50 -17.90
C ARG A 86 -8.02 -6.80 -18.64
N VAL A 87 -6.75 -7.12 -18.90
CA VAL A 87 -6.37 -8.39 -19.54
C VAL A 87 -6.84 -9.57 -18.70
N THR A 88 -6.63 -9.51 -17.39
CA THR A 88 -7.08 -10.54 -16.45
C THR A 88 -8.61 -10.62 -16.41
N ALA A 89 -9.32 -9.50 -16.35
CA ALA A 89 -10.78 -9.47 -16.38
C ALA A 89 -11.35 -10.11 -17.66
N ALA A 90 -10.75 -9.81 -18.82
CA ALA A 90 -11.13 -10.44 -20.09
C ALA A 90 -10.90 -11.96 -20.07
N ARG A 91 -9.74 -12.41 -19.54
CA ARG A 91 -9.42 -13.83 -19.39
C ARG A 91 -10.40 -14.57 -18.46
N LEU A 92 -10.90 -13.88 -17.45
CA LEU A 92 -11.87 -14.41 -16.49
C LEU A 92 -13.33 -14.28 -16.94
N GLY A 93 -13.60 -13.73 -18.14
CA GLY A 93 -14.96 -13.50 -18.63
C GLY A 93 -15.73 -12.42 -17.85
N ARG A 94 -15.02 -11.52 -17.16
CA ARG A 94 -15.58 -10.41 -16.36
C ARG A 94 -15.60 -9.08 -17.11
N ALA A 95 -15.15 -9.05 -18.36
CA ALA A 95 -15.27 -7.89 -19.23
C ALA A 95 -16.70 -7.87 -19.81
N GLY A 96 -17.61 -7.19 -19.11
CA GLY A 96 -18.95 -6.84 -19.60
C GLY A 96 -18.98 -5.42 -20.12
#